data_AF-A0A3G8YJC7-F1
#
_entry.id   AF-A0A3G8YJC7-F1
#
_cell.length_a   1.000
_cell.length_b   1.000
_cell.length_c   1.000
_cell.angle_alpha   90.00
_cell.angle_beta   90.00
_cell.angle_gamma   90.00
#
_symmetry.space_group_name_H-M   'P 1'
#
loop_
_entity.id
_entity.type
_entity.pdbx_description
1 polymer ?
#
loop_
_entity_poly.entity_id
_entity_poly.type
_entity_poly.pdbx_seq_one_letter_code
_entity_poly.pdbx_strand_id
1 'polypeptide(L)'
;MTSLGLSHEAQELLAQMVYASGREDAQQVIAYLNWQASRMYAKKLKMHGMNLGYVQKARKTAIHNHHFSHLPQAMYAAGICFKRVPPYYTSQRCPYCSRGPTRRSTAIATVTS
;
A
#
# COMPACT_ATOMS: atom_id res chain seq x y z
N MET A 1 5.52 -11.05 -23.17
CA MET A 1 4.32 -11.63 -22.54
C MET A 1 3.33 -11.89 -23.65
N THR A 2 3.26 -13.14 -24.07
CA THR A 2 2.36 -13.63 -25.12
C THR A 2 0.92 -13.33 -24.69
N SER A 3 0.21 -12.55 -25.48
CA SER A 3 -1.24 -12.41 -25.33
C SER A 3 -1.84 -13.80 -25.46
N LEU A 4 -2.39 -14.34 -24.38
CA LEU A 4 -3.53 -15.26 -24.45
C LEU A 4 -4.42 -14.72 -25.57
N GLY A 5 -4.80 -15.52 -26.57
CA GLY A 5 -5.44 -15.09 -27.83
C GLY A 5 -6.81 -14.40 -27.67
N LEU A 6 -6.85 -13.39 -26.82
CA LEU A 6 -7.94 -12.53 -26.42
C LEU A 6 -7.95 -11.34 -27.37
N SER A 7 -9.15 -10.91 -27.75
CA SER A 7 -9.34 -9.64 -28.44
C SER A 7 -8.78 -8.49 -27.59
N HIS A 8 -8.47 -7.38 -28.26
CA HIS A 8 -7.99 -6.16 -27.60
C HIS A 8 -8.96 -5.70 -26.48
N GLU A 9 -10.26 -5.69 -26.78
CA GLU A 9 -11.33 -5.32 -25.83
C GLU A 9 -11.33 -6.21 -24.58
N ALA A 10 -11.14 -7.52 -24.74
CA ALA A 10 -11.07 -8.44 -23.62
C ALA A 10 -9.83 -8.22 -22.75
N GLN A 11 -8.69 -7.82 -23.34
CA GLN A 11 -7.48 -7.46 -22.60
C GLN A 11 -7.67 -6.17 -21.81
N GLU A 12 -8.36 -5.17 -22.38
CA GLU A 12 -8.70 -3.93 -21.69
C GLU A 12 -9.66 -4.17 -20.52
N LEU A 13 -10.71 -4.96 -20.73
CA LEU A 13 -11.64 -5.33 -19.68
C LEU A 13 -10.92 -6.07 -18.55
N LEU A 14 -10.07 -7.05 -18.88
CA LEU A 14 -9.27 -7.75 -17.88
C LEU A 14 -8.38 -6.79 -17.08
N ALA A 15 -7.72 -5.83 -17.75
CA ALA A 15 -6.90 -4.84 -17.06
C ALA A 15 -7.71 -3.97 -16.10
N GLN A 16 -8.93 -3.56 -16.49
CA GLN A 16 -9.84 -2.82 -15.63
C GLN A 16 -10.30 -3.65 -14.43
N MET A 17 -10.65 -4.93 -14.63
CA MET A 17 -11.04 -5.84 -13.55
C MET A 17 -9.90 -6.05 -12.55
N VAL A 18 -8.68 -6.28 -13.03
CA VAL A 18 -7.48 -6.43 -12.17
C VAL A 18 -7.24 -5.16 -11.35
N TYR A 19 -7.39 -4.00 -11.97
CA TYR A 19 -7.25 -2.72 -11.27
C TYR A 19 -8.35 -2.52 -10.21
N ALA A 20 -9.60 -2.81 -10.55
CA ALA A 20 -10.75 -2.66 -9.65
C ALA A 20 -10.64 -3.59 -8.43
N SER A 21 -10.31 -4.87 -8.65
CA SER A 21 -10.10 -5.83 -7.57
C SER A 21 -8.95 -5.40 -6.64
N GLY A 22 -7.80 -4.99 -7.20
CA GLY A 22 -6.70 -4.51 -6.37
C GLY A 22 -7.03 -3.23 -5.57
N ARG A 23 -7.93 -2.39 -6.09
CA ARG A 23 -8.46 -1.22 -5.35
C ARG A 23 -9.36 -1.65 -4.19
N GLU A 24 -10.25 -2.62 -4.42
CA GLU A 24 -11.16 -3.15 -3.41
C GLU A 24 -10.38 -3.76 -2.23
N ASP A 25 -9.41 -4.64 -2.51
CA ASP A 25 -8.53 -5.24 -1.49
C ASP A 25 -7.86 -4.15 -0.64
N ALA A 26 -7.32 -3.13 -1.30
CA ALA A 26 -6.64 -2.04 -0.62
C ALA A 26 -7.61 -1.19 0.24
N GLN A 27 -8.85 -1.00 -0.22
CA GLN A 27 -9.88 -0.31 0.57
C GLN A 27 -10.27 -1.11 1.82
N GLN A 28 -10.37 -2.43 1.73
CA GLN A 28 -10.64 -3.29 2.89
C GLN A 28 -9.54 -3.16 3.96
N VAL A 29 -8.27 -3.12 3.53
CA VAL A 29 -7.13 -2.89 4.44
C VAL A 29 -7.23 -1.53 5.13
N ILE A 30 -7.58 -0.45 4.41
CA ILE A 30 -7.81 0.87 5.03
C ILE A 30 -8.96 0.83 6.03
N ALA A 31 -10.08 0.22 5.65
CA ALA A 31 -11.26 0.15 6.52
C ALA A 31 -10.90 -0.53 7.86
N TYR A 32 -10.17 -1.65 7.78
CA TYR A 32 -9.66 -2.33 8.97
C TYR A 32 -8.72 -1.45 9.80
N LEU A 33 -7.75 -0.77 9.17
CA LEU A 33 -6.80 0.10 9.85
C LEU A 33 -7.47 1.31 10.48
N ASN A 34 -8.45 1.91 9.80
CA ASN A 34 -9.25 3.02 10.34
C ASN A 34 -10.00 2.62 11.60
N TRP A 35 -10.54 1.40 11.63
CA TRP A 35 -11.26 0.89 12.78
C TRP A 35 -10.35 0.60 13.98
N GLN A 36 -9.12 0.16 13.75
CA GLN A 36 -8.22 -0.34 14.80
C GLN A 36 -7.13 0.64 15.25
N ALA A 37 -6.71 1.57 14.40
CA ALA A 37 -5.51 2.38 14.63
C ALA A 37 -5.85 3.78 15.16
N SER A 38 -5.19 4.19 16.24
CA SER A 38 -5.18 5.59 16.68
C SER A 38 -4.14 6.44 15.94
N ARG A 39 -3.14 5.79 15.31
CA ARG A 39 -2.06 6.41 14.54
C ARG A 39 -1.58 5.47 13.45
N MET A 40 -1.17 6.02 12.31
CA MET A 40 -0.68 5.24 11.19
C MET A 40 0.66 5.77 10.66
N TYR A 41 1.57 4.83 10.40
CA TYR A 41 2.88 5.10 9.81
C TYR A 41 3.04 4.30 8.52
N ALA A 42 3.43 4.97 7.44
CA ALA A 42 3.72 4.34 6.16
C ALA A 42 5.17 4.57 5.75
N LYS A 43 5.80 3.61 5.08
CA LYS A 43 7.15 3.82 4.54
C LYS A 43 7.12 4.89 3.46
N LYS A 44 8.06 5.84 3.53
CA LYS A 44 8.37 6.81 2.49
C LYS A 44 9.11 6.09 1.37
N LEU A 45 8.33 5.48 0.48
CA LEU A 45 8.84 4.78 -0.68
C LEU A 45 9.30 5.79 -1.73
N LYS A 46 10.52 5.61 -2.27
CA LYS A 46 11.04 6.36 -3.42
C LYS A 46 11.01 5.43 -4.63
N MET A 47 10.46 5.88 -5.76
CA MET A 47 10.47 5.08 -7.00
C MET A 47 11.88 4.79 -7.51
N HIS A 48 12.79 5.74 -7.30
CA HIS A 48 14.18 5.59 -7.69
C HIS A 48 14.82 4.42 -6.92
N GLY A 49 15.30 3.41 -7.65
CA GLY A 49 15.91 2.20 -7.09
C GLY A 49 14.93 1.08 -6.73
N MET A 50 13.62 1.23 -6.95
CA MET A 50 12.68 0.10 -6.82
C MET A 50 12.72 -0.81 -8.05
N ASN A 51 12.46 -2.10 -7.83
CA ASN A 51 12.30 -3.07 -8.90
C ASN A 51 11.20 -2.63 -9.88
N LEU A 52 11.52 -2.54 -11.17
CA LEU A 52 10.59 -2.03 -12.18
C LEU A 52 9.34 -2.92 -12.33
N GLY A 53 9.51 -4.25 -12.26
CA GLY A 53 8.41 -5.19 -12.30
C GLY A 53 7.44 -5.01 -11.14
N TYR A 54 7.96 -4.74 -9.95
CA TYR A 54 7.14 -4.39 -8.78
C TYR A 54 6.36 -3.09 -9.01
N VAL A 55 7.00 -2.03 -9.50
CA VAL A 55 6.32 -0.75 -9.77
C VAL A 55 5.21 -0.92 -10.82
N GLN A 56 5.48 -1.67 -11.89
CA GLN A 56 4.48 -1.95 -12.93
C GLN A 56 3.30 -2.76 -12.37
N LYS A 57 3.57 -3.80 -11.58
CA LYS A 57 2.50 -4.59 -10.93
C LYS A 57 1.67 -3.69 -10.00
N ALA A 58 2.31 -2.90 -9.15
CA ALA A 58 1.62 -2.02 -8.20
C ALA A 58 0.75 -0.95 -8.89
N ARG A 59 1.15 -0.48 -10.09
CA ARG A 59 0.32 0.41 -10.91
C ARG A 59 -0.91 -0.31 -11.47
N LYS A 60 -0.71 -1.53 -11.99
CA LYS A 60 -1.80 -2.36 -12.56
C LYS A 60 -2.85 -2.75 -11.51
N THR A 61 -2.45 -3.00 -10.27
CA THR A 61 -3.35 -3.46 -9.20
C THR A 61 -3.79 -2.32 -8.27
N ALA A 62 -3.74 -1.07 -8.72
CA ALA A 62 -4.11 0.13 -7.96
C ALA A 62 -3.32 0.41 -6.65
N ILE A 63 -2.46 -0.51 -6.19
CA ILE A 63 -1.64 -0.38 -4.96
C ILE A 63 -0.84 0.93 -4.96
N HIS A 64 -0.31 1.32 -6.11
CA HIS A 64 0.45 2.55 -6.25
C HIS A 64 -0.42 3.79 -5.95
N ASN A 65 -1.54 3.93 -6.64
CA ASN A 65 -2.47 5.06 -6.45
C ASN A 65 -3.04 5.06 -5.03
N HIS A 66 -3.30 3.88 -4.51
CA HIS A 66 -3.75 3.68 -3.15
C HIS A 66 -2.73 4.19 -2.13
N HIS A 67 -1.47 3.73 -2.20
CA HIS A 67 -0.44 4.09 -1.24
C HIS A 67 -0.04 5.56 -1.29
N PHE A 68 0.03 6.17 -2.48
CA PHE A 68 0.55 7.52 -2.66
C PHE A 68 -0.52 8.61 -2.57
N SER A 69 -1.76 8.34 -2.98
CA SER A 69 -2.82 9.35 -3.06
C SER A 69 -3.99 9.07 -2.12
N HIS A 70 -4.59 7.88 -2.19
CA HIS A 70 -5.83 7.60 -1.46
C HIS A 70 -5.61 7.45 0.05
N LEU A 71 -4.59 6.70 0.47
CA LEU A 71 -4.28 6.43 1.87
C LEU A 71 -4.14 7.70 2.73
N PRO A 72 -3.32 8.71 2.38
CA PRO A 72 -3.21 9.93 3.19
C PRO A 72 -4.54 10.69 3.29
N GLN A 73 -5.33 10.72 2.21
CA GLN A 73 -6.65 11.37 2.21
C GLN A 73 -7.64 10.63 3.12
N ALA A 74 -7.65 9.30 3.06
CA ALA A 74 -8.51 8.48 3.91
C ALA A 74 -8.17 8.63 5.40
N MET A 75 -6.88 8.66 5.75
CA MET A 75 -6.46 8.87 7.14
C MET A 75 -6.83 10.28 7.63
N TYR A 76 -6.66 11.29 6.78
CA TYR A 76 -7.06 12.66 7.10
C TYR A 76 -8.58 12.75 7.34
N ALA A 77 -9.39 12.16 6.47
CA ALA A 77 -10.84 12.11 6.61
C ALA A 77 -11.30 11.36 7.88
N ALA A 78 -10.56 10.32 8.28
CA ALA A 78 -10.81 9.57 9.51
C ALA A 78 -10.28 10.26 10.79
N GLY A 79 -9.61 11.42 10.69
CA GLY A 79 -8.99 12.09 11.84
C GLY A 79 -7.78 11.34 12.42
N ILE A 80 -7.20 10.40 11.68
CA ILE A 80 -6.07 9.58 12.13
C ILE A 80 -4.76 10.28 11.81
N CYS A 81 -3.88 10.37 12.81
CA CYS A 81 -2.53 10.90 12.61
C CYS A 81 -1.72 9.98 11.70
N PHE A 82 -1.45 10.44 10.47
CA PHE A 82 -0.70 9.71 9.45
C PHE A 82 0.66 10.35 9.19
N LYS A 83 1.74 9.56 9.23
CA LYS A 83 3.09 10.02 8.88
C LYS A 83 3.81 9.05 7.96
N ARG A 84 4.55 9.60 6.99
CA ARG A 84 5.51 8.83 6.19
C ARG A 84 6.88 8.85 6.86
N VAL A 85 7.44 7.67 7.10
CA VAL A 85 8.74 7.51 7.76
C VAL A 85 9.80 6.97 6.80
N PRO A 86 11.10 7.29 7.00
CA PRO A 86 12.17 6.69 6.21
C PRO A 86 12.05 5.15 6.20
N PRO A 87 12.39 4.48 5.08
CA PRO A 87 12.22 3.03 4.99
C PRO A 87 13.21 2.25 5.86
N TYR A 88 14.35 2.86 6.17
CA TYR A 88 15.43 2.23 6.93
C TYR A 88 15.01 1.90 8.36
N TYR A 89 15.43 0.72 8.85
CA TYR A 89 15.20 0.24 10.22
C TYR A 89 13.73 0.06 10.63
N THR A 90 12.76 0.23 9.73
CA THR A 90 11.33 0.04 10.01
C THR A 90 10.95 -1.39 10.35
N SER A 91 11.80 -2.38 10.03
CA SER A 91 11.65 -3.77 10.47
C SER A 91 12.25 -4.04 11.86
N GLN A 92 13.10 -3.13 12.35
CA GLN A 92 13.87 -3.31 13.58
C GLN A 92 13.45 -2.34 14.68
N ARG A 93 12.77 -1.25 14.34
CA ARG A 93 12.39 -0.20 15.28
C ARG A 93 10.98 0.28 15.03
N CYS A 94 10.25 0.52 16.11
CA CYS A 94 8.95 1.16 16.05
C CYS A 94 9.10 2.61 15.56
N PRO A 95 8.38 3.05 14.52
CA PRO A 95 8.46 4.41 14.01
C PRO A 95 7.89 5.47 14.95
N TYR A 96 7.14 5.06 15.98
CA TYR A 96 6.58 5.96 16.98
C TYR A 96 7.56 6.22 18.14
N CYS A 97 8.10 5.16 18.75
CA CYS A 97 8.88 5.27 19.98
C CYS A 97 10.36 4.89 19.84
N SER A 98 10.81 4.55 18.63
CA SER A 98 12.20 4.17 18.30
C SER A 98 12.77 2.97 19.08
N ARG A 99 11.95 2.29 19.88
CA ARG A 99 12.31 1.07 20.59
C ARG A 99 12.45 -0.09 19.59
N GLY A 100 13.35 -1.02 19.91
CA GLY A 100 13.48 -2.29 19.18
C GLY A 100 12.17 -3.09 19.20
N PRO A 101 12.09 -4.25 18.52
CA PRO A 101 10.87 -5.05 18.50
C PRO A 101 10.53 -5.49 19.92
N THR A 102 9.55 -4.82 20.53
CA THR A 102 8.92 -5.30 21.75
C THR A 102 7.79 -6.22 21.30
N ARG A 103 7.63 -7.37 21.97
CA ARG A 103 6.71 -8.45 21.58
C ARG A 103 5.22 -8.06 21.52
N ARG A 104 4.84 -6.79 21.73
CA ARG A 104 3.43 -6.34 21.67
C ARG A 104 3.29 -4.95 21.04
N SER A 105 2.29 -4.86 20.16
CA SER A 105 1.50 -3.67 19.75
C SER A 105 2.20 -2.50 19.04
N THR A 106 2.81 -2.76 17.88
CA THR A 106 2.85 -1.75 16.80
C THR A 106 2.53 -2.41 15.47
N ALA A 107 1.34 -2.15 14.92
CA ALA A 107 1.01 -2.54 13.56
C ALA A 107 1.76 -1.61 12.59
N ILE A 108 2.88 -2.09 12.04
CA ILE A 108 3.51 -1.47 10.89
C ILE A 108 2.88 -2.12 9.67
N ALA A 109 2.00 -1.41 8.97
CA ALA A 109 1.51 -1.84 7.67
C ALA A 109 2.70 -1.91 6.69
N THR A 110 3.31 -3.09 6.60
CA THR A 110 4.32 -3.41 5.60
C THR A 110 3.60 -4.23 4.55
N VAL A 111 3.39 -3.67 3.36
CA VAL A 111 3.02 -4.46 2.19
C VAL A 111 4.26 -5.27 1.82
N THR A 112 4.35 -6.49 2.35
CA THR A 112 5.34 -7.48 1.93
C THR A 112 4.81 -8.19 0.69
N SER A 113 5.65 -8.22 -0.34
CA SER A 113 5.44 -8.95 -1.60
C SER A 113 5.45 -10.45 -1.43
#